data_AF-A0A1T5FJZ0-F1
#
_entry.id   AF-A0A1T5FJZ0-F1
#
_cell.length_a   1.000
_cell.length_b   1.000
_cell.length_c   1.000
_cell.angle_alpha   90.00
_cell.angle_beta   90.00
_cell.angle_gamma   90.00
#
_symmetry.space_group_name_H-M   'P 1'
#
loop_
_entity.id
_entity.type
_entity.pdbx_description
1 polymer ?
#
loop_
_entity_poly.entity_id
_entity_poly.type
_entity_poly.pdbx_seq_one_letter_code
_entity_poly.pdbx_strand_id
1 'polypeptide(L)' 'MASDELVKLIDKAIGGSIEAAEKLGEGYMKGKFGGKPNYEKALKWSRYAAKKGSVRAEEIIKKIESKNI' A
#
# COMPACT_ATOMS: atom_id res chain seq x y z
N MET A 1 18.02 -6.80 -0.62
CA MET A 1 17.15 -7.32 -1.70
C MET A 1 15.75 -6.76 -1.48
N ALA A 2 15.03 -6.33 -2.53
CA ALA A 2 13.72 -5.66 -2.41
C ALA A 2 12.66 -6.44 -1.60
N SER A 3 12.86 -7.74 -1.45
CA SER A 3 12.04 -8.65 -0.64
C SER A 3 12.09 -8.35 0.87
N ASP A 4 13.21 -7.85 1.39
CA ASP A 4 13.44 -7.67 2.83
C ASP A 4 12.65 -6.46 3.38
N GLU A 5 12.60 -5.38 2.60
CA GLU A 5 11.84 -4.17 2.93
C GLU A 5 10.33 -4.42 2.87
N LEU A 6 9.88 -5.22 1.89
CA LEU A 6 8.48 -5.63 1.78
C LEU A 6 8.02 -6.40 3.01
N VAL A 7 8.78 -7.43 3.42
CA VAL A 7 8.43 -8.28 4.56
C VAL A 7 8.37 -7.45 5.85
N LYS A 8 9.34 -6.55 6.07
CA LYS A 8 9.34 -5.64 7.23
C LYS A 8 8.12 -4.71 7.26
N LEU A 9 7.69 -4.21 6.10
CA LEU A 9 6.50 -3.37 6.02
C LEU A 9 5.22 -4.18 6.26
N ILE A 10 5.14 -5.40 5.76
CA ILE A 10 4.01 -6.31 6.01
C ILE A 10 3.89 -6.61 7.50
N ASP A 11 4.99 -6.97 8.15
CA ASP A 11 5.01 -7.28 9.58
C ASP A 11 4.53 -6.09 10.43
N LYS A 12 5.05 -4.88 10.14
CA LYS A 12 4.59 -3.65 10.79
C LYS A 12 3.12 -3.34 10.52
N ALA A 13 2.66 -3.52 9.28
CA ALA A 13 1.26 -3.29 8.91
C ALA A 13 0.31 -4.25 9.64
N ILE A 14 0.69 -5.53 9.75
CA ILE A 14 -0.03 -6.55 10.51
C ILE A 14 -0.01 -6.20 12.01
N GLY A 15 1.11 -5.69 12.52
CA GLY A 15 1.24 -5.16 13.89
C GLY A 15 0.41 -3.90 14.18
N GLY A 16 -0.34 -3.39 13.20
CA GLY A 16 -1.22 -2.24 13.37
C GLY A 16 -0.62 -0.90 12.93
N SER A 17 0.57 -0.90 12.33
CA SER A 17 1.19 0.32 11.81
C SER A 17 0.51 0.79 10.53
N ILE A 18 -0.22 1.90 10.65
CA ILE A 18 -0.92 2.55 9.54
C ILE A 18 0.06 3.02 8.47
N GLU A 19 1.16 3.64 8.87
CA GLU A 19 2.22 4.12 7.97
C GLU A 19 2.84 2.99 7.13
N ALA A 20 2.99 1.79 7.73
CA ALA A 20 3.53 0.65 7.01
C ALA A 20 2.55 0.15 5.94
N ALA A 21 1.26 0.08 6.27
CA ALA A 21 0.21 -0.26 5.32
C ALA A 21 0.10 0.78 4.18
N GLU A 22 0.26 2.08 4.48
CA GLU A 22 0.38 3.14 3.48
C GLU A 22 1.58 2.91 2.54
N LYS A 23 2.77 2.68 3.10
CA LYS A 23 3.99 2.44 2.31
C LYS A 23 3.88 1.18 1.46
N LEU A 24 3.17 0.15 1.93
CA LEU A 24 2.84 -1.01 1.10
C LEU A 24 1.93 -0.61 -0.04
N GLY A 25 0.84 0.10 0.26
CA GLY A 25 -0.10 0.63 -0.74
C GLY A 25 0.62 1.39 -1.85
N GLU A 26 1.41 2.38 -1.45
CA GLU A 26 2.18 3.21 -2.37
C GLU A 26 3.26 2.42 -3.12
N GLY A 27 3.98 1.54 -2.43
CA GLY A 27 5.03 0.71 -3.02
C GLY A 27 4.48 -0.25 -4.07
N TYR A 28 3.32 -0.88 -3.80
CA TYR A 28 2.63 -1.71 -4.77
C TYR A 28 2.10 -0.88 -5.94
N MET A 29 1.52 0.30 -5.69
CA MET A 29 1.05 1.20 -6.74
C MET A 29 2.19 1.66 -7.67
N LYS A 30 3.37 1.96 -7.10
CA LYS A 30 4.56 2.39 -7.86
C LYS A 30 5.35 1.22 -8.47
N GLY A 31 4.99 -0.03 -8.15
CA GLY A 31 5.71 -1.22 -8.60
C GLY A 31 7.08 -1.43 -7.95
N LYS A 32 7.31 -0.85 -6.76
CA LYS A 32 8.61 -0.88 -6.04
C LYS A 32 9.08 -2.30 -5.68
N PHE A 33 8.16 -3.24 -5.54
CA PHE A 33 8.43 -4.61 -5.08
C PHE A 33 8.62 -5.65 -6.20
N GLY A 34 8.38 -5.28 -7.46
CA GLY A 34 8.43 -6.22 -8.58
C GLY A 34 8.53 -5.58 -9.97
N GLY A 35 8.91 -4.31 -10.03
CA GLY A 35 9.02 -3.52 -11.27
C GLY A 35 7.69 -3.17 -11.94
N LYS A 36 6.57 -3.77 -11.50
CA LYS A 36 5.24 -3.53 -12.07
C LYS A 36 4.24 -3.10 -10.99
N PRO A 37 3.44 -2.05 -11.26
CA PRO A 37 2.33 -1.65 -10.41
C PRO A 37 1.39 -2.84 -10.14
N ASN A 38 1.05 -3.06 -8.87
CA ASN A 38 0.01 -4.01 -8.48
C ASN A 38 -1.09 -3.26 -7.74
N TYR A 39 -2.06 -2.77 -8.51
CA TYR A 39 -3.16 -1.95 -8.01
C TYR A 39 -4.09 -2.71 -7.06
N GLU A 40 -4.32 -4.00 -7.27
CA GLU A 40 -5.14 -4.82 -6.37
C GLU A 40 -4.52 -4.92 -4.97
N LYS A 41 -3.23 -5.25 -4.88
CA LYS A 41 -2.53 -5.30 -3.59
C LYS A 41 -2.40 -3.91 -2.97
N ALA A 42 -2.14 -2.90 -3.79
CA ALA A 42 -2.07 -1.52 -3.34
C ALA A 42 -3.38 -1.06 -2.69
N LEU A 43 -4.52 -1.34 -3.33
CA LEU A 43 -5.85 -1.05 -2.80
C LEU A 43 -6.13 -1.83 -1.51
N LYS A 44 -5.74 -3.10 -1.44
CA LYS A 44 -5.95 -3.92 -0.23
C LYS A 44 -5.26 -3.31 1.00
N TRP A 45 -3.99 -2.94 0.86
CA TRP A 45 -3.23 -2.35 1.97
C TRP A 45 -3.65 -0.91 2.26
N SER A 46 -3.95 -0.12 1.22
CA SER A 46 -4.44 1.24 1.40
C SER A 46 -5.82 1.27 2.05
N ARG A 47 -6.74 0.37 1.68
CA ARG A 47 -8.07 0.23 2.34
C ARG A 47 -7.93 -0.11 3.81
N TYR A 48 -6.96 -0.95 4.17
CA TYR A 48 -6.67 -1.25 5.58
C TYR A 48 -6.20 0.00 6.34
N ALA A 49 -5.27 0.76 5.79
CA ALA A 49 -4.79 2.01 6.40
C ALA A 49 -5.88 3.10 6.45
N ALA A 50 -6.68 3.23 5.39
CA ALA A 50 -7.82 4.15 5.32
C ALA A 50 -8.87 3.84 6.38
N LYS A 51 -9.18 2.55 6.60
CA LYS A 51 -10.11 2.11 7.66
C LYS A 51 -9.61 2.47 9.06
N LYS A 52 -8.30 2.67 9.23
CA LYS A 52 -7.67 3.12 10.48
C LYS A 52 -7.56 4.66 10.57
N GLY A 53 -8.06 5.40 9.58
CA GLY A 53 -8.06 6.87 9.54
C GLY A 53 -6.91 7.49 8.76
N SER A 54 -6.18 6.73 7.93
CA SER A 54 -5.15 7.33 7.07
C SER A 54 -5.77 8.04 5.87
N VAL A 55 -5.67 9.36 5.89
CA VAL A 55 -6.06 10.25 4.78
C VAL A 55 -5.23 9.95 3.53
N ARG A 56 -3.92 9.75 3.68
CA ARG A 56 -3.04 9.42 2.55
C ARG A 56 -3.40 8.10 1.91
N ALA A 57 -3.79 7.11 2.70
CA ALA A 57 -4.23 5.84 2.15
C ALA A 57 -5.51 5.98 1.33
N GLU A 58 -6.46 6.83 1.77
CA GLU A 58 -7.64 7.17 0.98
C GLU A 58 -7.28 7.88 -0.34
N GLU A 59 -6.31 8.80 -0.31
CA GLU A 59 -5.83 9.44 -1.54
C GLU A 59 -5.21 8.42 -2.50
N ILE A 60 -4.42 7.47 -1.99
CA ILE A 60 -3.83 6.38 -2.79
C ILE A 60 -4.95 5.54 -3.41
N ILE A 61 -5.99 5.17 -2.66
CA ILE A 61 -7.15 4.43 -3.18
C ILE A 61 -7.79 5.17 -4.33
N LYS A 62 -8.17 6.44 -4.12
CA LYS A 62 -8.81 7.28 -5.16
C LYS A 62 -7.93 7.40 -6.40
N LYS A 63 -6.61 7.57 -6.22
CA LYS A 63 -5.66 7.71 -7.32
C LYS A 63 -5.50 6.42 -8.12
N ILE A 64 -5.60 5.27 -7.46
CA ILE A 64 -5.58 3.97 -8.13
C ILE A 64 -6.91 3.74 -8.86
N GLU A 65 -8.05 3.95 -8.21
CA GLU A 65 -9.38 3.77 -8.82
C GLU A 65 -9.59 4.71 -10.02
N SER A 66 -9.13 5.96 -9.92
CA SER A 66 -9.15 6.93 -11.02
C SER A 66 -8.20 6.59 -12.18
N LYS A 67 -7.21 5.71 -11.98
CA LYS A 67 -6.26 5.29 -13.03
C LYS A 67 -6.63 3.96 -13.70
N ASN A 68 -7.60 3.24 -13.12
CA ASN A 68 -8.02 1.91 -13.57
C ASN A 68 -9.38 1.92 -14.28
N ILE A 69 -9.89 3.13 -14.59
CA ILE A 69 -11.03 3.45 -15.46
C ILE A 69 -10.47 4.24 -16.64
#